data_AF-A0A7S3EFI3-F1
#
_entry.id   AF-A0A7S3EFI3-F1
#
_cell.length_a   1.000
_cell.length_b   1.000
_cell.length_c   1.000
_cell.angle_alpha   90.00
_cell.angle_beta   90.00
_cell.angle_gamma   90.00
#
_symmetry.space_group_name_H-M   'P 1'
#
loop_
_entity.id
_entity.type
_entity.pdbx_description
1 polymer ?
#
loop_
_entity_poly.entity_id
_entity_poly.type
_entity_poly.pdbx_seq_one_letter_code
_entity_poly.pdbx_strand_id
1 'polypeptide(L)'
;MPSKSSVKATESTETKPLIRKCFSPGEAWSKDEFLDGIYWTRQACSLVSGVGVGLAGYTGFAVITTFITLNFLLSLMYFRSFLGVDIEDFGGQTEGLVPSIGLFVLCWTLFYSAFH
;
A
#
# COMPACT_ATOMS: atom_id res chain seq x y z
N MET A 1 27.90 1.60 -38.67
CA MET A 1 26.77 1.00 -37.93
C MET A 1 26.85 -0.52 -38.08
N PRO A 2 26.50 -1.35 -37.08
CA PRO A 2 25.76 -1.01 -35.87
C PRO A 2 26.47 -1.31 -34.54
N SER A 3 25.94 -0.61 -33.53
CA SER A 3 26.17 -0.70 -32.09
C SER A 3 25.87 -2.11 -31.56
N LYS A 4 26.81 -2.70 -30.80
CA LYS A 4 26.50 -3.82 -29.93
C LYS A 4 25.81 -3.23 -28.70
N SER A 5 24.49 -3.28 -28.75
CA SER A 5 23.56 -3.10 -27.64
C SER A 5 24.06 -3.88 -26.42
N SER A 6 24.41 -3.13 -25.38
CA SER A 6 24.56 -3.66 -24.03
C SER A 6 23.17 -4.07 -23.56
N VAL A 7 22.80 -5.32 -23.86
CA VAL A 7 21.61 -5.99 -23.34
C VAL A 7 21.82 -6.09 -21.84
N LYS A 8 21.27 -5.11 -21.12
CA LYS A 8 21.21 -5.06 -19.67
C LYS A 8 20.47 -6.33 -19.23
N ALA A 9 21.24 -7.24 -18.63
CA ALA A 9 20.78 -8.49 -18.10
C ALA A 9 19.46 -8.29 -17.35
N THR A 10 18.42 -8.90 -17.89
CA THR A 10 17.16 -9.13 -17.20
C THR A 10 17.49 -10.09 -16.06
N GLU A 11 17.86 -9.55 -14.89
CA GLU A 11 17.79 -10.28 -13.63
C GLU A 11 16.32 -10.55 -13.35
N SER A 12 15.83 -11.64 -13.93
CA SER A 12 14.62 -12.32 -13.50
C SER A 12 14.92 -13.00 -12.16
N THR A 13 14.94 -12.21 -11.09
CA THR A 13 14.85 -12.76 -9.73
C THR A 13 13.48 -13.40 -9.62
N GLU A 14 13.50 -14.70 -9.39
CA GLU A 14 12.36 -15.59 -9.24
C GLU A 14 11.24 -14.94 -8.41
N THR A 15 10.16 -14.52 -9.07
CA THR A 15 9.02 -13.84 -8.44
C THR A 15 8.18 -14.85 -7.66
N LYS A 16 8.65 -15.19 -6.45
CA LYS A 16 7.71 -15.60 -5.40
C LYS A 16 6.64 -14.51 -5.31
N PRO A 17 5.34 -14.84 -5.34
CA PRO A 17 4.31 -13.82 -5.31
C PRO A 17 4.44 -13.02 -4.01
N LEU A 18 4.80 -11.74 -4.12
CA LEU A 18 5.03 -10.80 -3.01
C LEU A 18 3.87 -10.84 -2.00
N ILE A 19 2.65 -11.03 -2.51
CA ILE A 19 1.43 -11.18 -1.73
C ILE A 19 1.53 -12.36 -0.75
N ARG A 20 2.04 -13.51 -1.19
CA ARG A 20 2.18 -14.72 -0.36
C ARG A 20 3.26 -14.56 0.72
N LYS A 21 4.30 -13.78 0.42
CA LYS A 21 5.36 -13.42 1.37
C LYS A 21 4.85 -12.43 2.42
N CYS A 22 3.99 -11.47 2.03
CA CYS A 22 3.31 -10.56 2.97
C CYS A 22 2.46 -11.28 4.03
N PHE A 23 2.00 -12.51 3.75
CA PHE A 23 1.23 -13.35 4.68
C PHE A 23 2.04 -14.48 5.34
N SER A 24 3.36 -14.56 5.11
CA SER A 24 4.23 -15.59 5.69
C SER A 24 5.26 -14.96 6.64
N PRO A 25 5.04 -15.02 7.97
CA PRO A 25 6.01 -14.53 8.95
C PRO A 25 7.31 -15.35 8.91
N GLY A 26 8.48 -14.69 8.98
CA GLY A 26 9.78 -15.35 9.19
C GLY A 26 10.73 -15.49 7.99
N GLU A 27 10.39 -14.94 6.82
CA GLU A 27 11.30 -14.89 5.67
C GLU A 27 12.10 -13.57 5.68
N ALA A 28 13.38 -13.60 5.25
CA ALA A 28 14.19 -12.39 5.14
C ALA A 28 13.61 -11.46 4.05
N TRP A 29 13.40 -10.19 4.41
CA TRP A 29 12.87 -9.17 3.52
C TRP A 29 14.00 -8.37 2.89
N SER A 30 13.98 -8.24 1.56
CA SER A 30 14.71 -7.15 0.91
C SER A 30 13.95 -5.84 1.14
N LYS A 31 14.67 -4.71 1.16
CA LYS A 31 14.06 -3.38 1.32
C LYS A 31 12.97 -3.12 0.28
N ASP A 32 13.23 -3.43 -0.99
CA ASP A 32 12.29 -3.16 -2.08
C ASP A 32 11.01 -4.03 -1.95
N GLU A 33 11.16 -5.30 -1.59
CA GLU A 33 10.01 -6.20 -1.37
C GLU A 33 9.12 -5.76 -0.20
N PHE A 34 9.75 -5.24 0.86
CA PHE A 34 9.05 -4.72 2.03
C PHE A 34 8.28 -3.44 1.70
N LEU A 35 8.90 -2.52 0.96
CA LEU A 35 8.29 -1.29 0.49
C LEU A 35 7.10 -1.57 -0.44
N ASP A 36 7.24 -2.52 -1.38
CA ASP A 36 6.13 -2.99 -2.22
C ASP A 36 5.00 -3.61 -1.39
N GLY A 37 5.32 -4.42 -0.39
CA GLY A 37 4.33 -5.02 0.52
C GLY A 37 3.52 -3.97 1.30
N ILE A 38 4.19 -2.95 1.84
CA ILE A 38 3.54 -1.79 2.49
C ILE A 38 2.63 -1.08 1.51
N TYR A 39 3.15 -0.76 0.32
CA TYR A 39 2.42 -0.03 -0.71
C TYR A 39 1.09 -0.74 -1.04
N TRP A 40 1.16 -2.04 -1.39
CA TRP A 40 -0.02 -2.80 -1.77
C TRP A 40 -1.02 -2.98 -0.62
N THR A 41 -0.54 -3.17 0.61
CA THR A 41 -1.41 -3.29 1.79
C THR A 41 -2.19 -2.00 2.02
N ARG A 42 -1.50 -0.85 2.01
CA ARG A 42 -2.15 0.46 2.14
C ARG A 42 -3.14 0.70 1.01
N GLN A 43 -2.78 0.33 -0.22
CA GLN A 43 -3.63 0.53 -1.39
C GLN A 43 -4.92 -0.28 -1.33
N ALA A 44 -4.84 -1.54 -0.88
CA ALA A 44 -6.00 -2.37 -0.64
C ALA A 44 -6.91 -1.78 0.46
N CYS A 45 -6.33 -1.29 1.56
CA CYS A 45 -7.09 -0.61 2.62
C CYS A 45 -7.78 0.66 2.13
N SER A 46 -7.12 1.47 1.29
CA SER A 46 -7.71 2.65 0.66
C SER A 46 -8.92 2.29 -0.20
N LEU A 47 -8.79 1.23 -1.00
CA LEU A 47 -9.86 0.80 -1.90
C LEU A 47 -11.09 0.35 -1.12
N VAL A 48 -10.90 -0.54 -0.14
CA VAL A 48 -12.01 -1.07 0.69
C VAL A 48 -12.68 0.05 1.49
N SER A 49 -11.88 0.93 2.11
CA SER A 49 -12.41 2.03 2.92
C SER A 49 -13.12 3.07 2.05
N GLY A 50 -12.56 3.41 0.88
CA GLY A 50 -13.15 4.38 -0.04
C GLY A 50 -14.50 3.92 -0.58
N VAL A 51 -14.60 2.64 -0.96
CA VAL A 51 -15.88 2.03 -1.38
C VAL A 51 -16.88 2.06 -0.23
N GLY A 52 -16.50 1.59 0.96
CA GLY A 52 -17.41 1.51 2.11
C GLY A 52 -17.96 2.88 2.53
N VAL A 53 -17.10 3.89 2.61
CA VAL A 53 -17.49 5.24 3.02
C VAL A 53 -18.27 5.97 1.92
N GLY A 54 -17.92 5.77 0.64
CA GLY A 54 -18.65 6.33 -0.49
C GLY A 54 -20.07 5.79 -0.60
N LEU A 55 -20.24 4.49 -0.42
CA LEU A 55 -21.55 3.85 -0.38
C LEU A 55 -22.38 4.26 0.85
N ALA A 56 -21.74 4.60 1.96
CA ALA A 56 -22.43 5.08 3.16
C ALA A 56 -22.85 6.56 3.08
N GLY A 57 -22.38 7.31 2.09
CA GLY A 57 -22.75 8.72 1.92
C GLY A 57 -22.10 9.69 2.91
N TYR A 58 -21.06 9.27 3.65
CA TYR A 58 -20.41 10.18 4.60
C TYR A 58 -19.59 11.25 3.89
N THR A 59 -19.69 12.48 4.37
CA THR A 59 -18.98 13.64 3.81
C THR A 59 -18.20 14.45 4.83
N GLY A 60 -17.26 15.24 4.32
CA GLY A 60 -16.51 16.23 5.11
C GLY A 60 -15.13 15.76 5.57
N PHE A 61 -14.45 16.66 6.27
CA PHE A 61 -13.06 16.49 6.70
C PHE A 61 -12.85 15.27 7.61
N ALA A 62 -13.82 14.98 8.47
CA ALA A 62 -13.74 13.87 9.44
C ALA A 62 -13.48 12.52 8.78
N VAL A 63 -14.02 12.29 7.57
CA VAL A 63 -13.80 11.07 6.78
C VAL A 63 -12.32 10.92 6.42
N ILE A 64 -11.71 12.00 5.93
CA ILE A 64 -10.30 12.03 5.54
C ILE A 64 -9.40 11.84 6.76
N THR A 65 -9.67 12.56 7.85
CA THR A 65 -8.86 12.46 9.08
C THR A 65 -8.92 11.04 9.65
N THR A 66 -10.11 10.44 9.69
CA THR A 66 -10.31 9.05 10.15
C THR A 66 -9.54 8.07 9.28
N PHE A 67 -9.59 8.22 7.95
CA PHE A 67 -8.83 7.38 7.04
C PHE A 67 -7.33 7.49 7.29
N ILE A 68 -6.78 8.71 7.42
CA ILE A 68 -5.34 8.91 7.68
C ILE A 68 -4.93 8.26 8.99
N THR A 69 -5.68 8.49 10.07
CA THR A 69 -5.40 7.90 11.39
C THR A 69 -5.45 6.37 11.35
N LEU A 70 -6.49 5.79 10.74
CA LEU A 70 -6.62 4.34 10.62
C LEU A 70 -5.55 3.73 9.71
N ASN A 71 -5.23 4.36 8.58
CA ASN A 71 -4.22 3.87 7.65
C ASN A 71 -2.83 3.86 8.32
N PHE A 72 -2.50 4.91 9.07
CA PHE A 72 -1.24 5.00 9.81
C PHE A 72 -1.19 3.97 10.93
N LEU A 73 -2.24 3.88 11.76
CA LEU A 73 -2.31 2.94 12.88
C LEU A 73 -2.29 1.49 12.41
N LEU A 74 -3.08 1.14 11.39
CA LEU A 74 -3.17 -0.22 10.87
C LEU A 74 -1.85 -0.65 10.24
N SER A 75 -1.18 0.24 9.49
CA SER A 75 0.14 -0.06 8.94
C SER A 75 1.14 -0.29 10.07
N LEU A 76 1.24 0.62 11.05
CA LEU A 76 2.14 0.45 12.19
C LEU A 76 1.88 -0.84 12.96
N MET A 77 0.62 -1.14 13.27
CA MET A 77 0.24 -2.36 14.00
C MET A 77 0.50 -3.62 13.18
N TYR A 78 0.20 -3.62 11.88
CA TYR A 78 0.38 -4.78 11.01
C TYR A 78 1.85 -5.18 10.90
N PHE A 79 2.74 -4.26 10.56
CA PHE A 79 4.15 -4.59 10.39
C PHE A 79 4.82 -4.94 11.72
N ARG A 80 4.50 -4.20 12.79
CA ARG A 80 5.05 -4.47 14.12
C ARG A 80 4.55 -5.79 14.73
N SER A 81 3.25 -6.07 14.64
CA SER A 81 2.65 -7.24 15.28
C SER A 81 2.68 -8.50 14.44
N PHE A 82 2.59 -8.39 13.11
CA PHE A 82 2.43 -9.52 12.21
C PHE A 82 3.75 -9.93 11.55
N LEU A 83 4.60 -8.96 11.19
CA LEU A 83 5.91 -9.22 10.58
C LEU A 83 7.07 -9.13 11.59
N GLY A 84 6.87 -8.47 12.74
CA GLY A 84 7.92 -8.29 13.75
C GLY A 84 9.08 -7.41 13.27
N VAL A 85 8.86 -6.62 12.22
CA VAL A 85 9.84 -5.75 11.58
C VAL A 85 9.45 -4.30 11.84
N ASP A 86 10.42 -3.47 12.24
CA ASP A 86 10.17 -2.05 12.41
C ASP A 86 10.19 -1.34 11.04
N ILE A 87 9.12 -0.62 10.73
CA ILE A 87 8.95 0.08 9.44
C ILE A 87 10.03 1.17 9.26
N GLU A 88 10.51 1.69 10.38
CA GLU A 88 11.49 2.76 10.47
C GLU A 88 12.86 2.32 9.94
N ASP A 89 13.24 1.05 10.12
CA ASP A 89 14.51 0.49 9.64
C ASP A 89 14.61 0.44 8.11
N PHE A 90 13.47 0.41 7.43
CA PHE A 90 13.40 0.29 5.97
C PHE A 90 12.94 1.58 5.28
N GLY A 91 12.67 2.65 6.03
CA GLY A 91 12.18 3.93 5.48
C GLY A 91 10.72 3.87 4.99
N GLY A 92 9.94 2.87 5.41
CA GLY A 92 8.58 2.62 4.92
C GLY A 92 7.50 3.52 5.52
N GLN A 93 7.85 4.52 6.32
CA GLN A 93 6.86 5.39 6.98
C GLN A 93 6.07 6.23 5.98
N THR A 94 6.72 6.70 4.93
CA THR A 94 6.11 7.53 3.88
C THR A 94 5.69 6.74 2.66
N GLU A 95 6.19 5.51 2.50
CA GLU A 95 5.95 4.70 1.30
C GLU A 95 4.46 4.33 1.18
N GLY A 96 3.89 4.65 0.01
CA GLY A 96 2.48 4.44 -0.27
C GLY A 96 1.50 5.34 0.51
N LEU A 97 1.94 6.21 1.43
CA LEU A 97 1.01 7.06 2.20
C LEU A 97 0.25 8.06 1.31
N VAL A 98 0.97 8.88 0.54
CA VAL A 98 0.35 9.90 -0.34
C VAL A 98 -0.49 9.25 -1.45
N PRO A 99 0.00 8.22 -2.17
CA PRO A 99 -0.82 7.49 -3.14
C PRO A 99 -2.06 6.83 -2.52
N SER A 100 -1.97 6.32 -1.28
CA SER A 100 -3.10 5.72 -0.58
C SER A 100 -4.20 6.73 -0.26
N ILE A 101 -3.84 7.96 0.12
CA ILE A 101 -4.79 9.05 0.34
C ILE A 101 -5.46 9.45 -0.98
N GLY A 102 -4.67 9.58 -2.05
CA GLY A 102 -5.19 9.89 -3.39
C GLY A 102 -6.20 8.86 -3.87
N LEU A 103 -5.88 7.56 -3.77
CA LEU A 103 -6.82 6.49 -4.16
C LEU A 103 -8.06 6.46 -3.27
N PHE A 104 -7.90 6.67 -1.97
CA PHE A 104 -9.03 6.73 -1.04
C PHE A 104 -10.01 7.82 -1.45
N VAL A 105 -9.53 9.06 -1.67
CA VAL A 105 -10.37 10.19 -2.10
C VAL A 105 -10.99 9.91 -3.47
N LEU A 106 -10.24 9.33 -4.40
CA LEU A 106 -10.75 8.96 -5.73
C LEU A 106 -11.91 7.97 -5.62
N CYS A 107 -11.72 6.84 -4.92
CA CYS A 107 -12.78 5.85 -4.76
C CYS A 107 -13.95 6.37 -3.96
N TRP A 108 -13.70 7.09 -2.87
CA TRP A 108 -14.74 7.68 -2.04
C TRP A 108 -15.62 8.64 -2.85
N THR A 109 -15.03 9.58 -3.59
CA THR A 109 -15.79 10.53 -4.41
C THR A 109 -16.51 9.85 -5.57
N LEU A 110 -15.90 8.87 -6.24
CA LEU A 110 -16.55 8.08 -7.29
C LEU A 110 -17.80 7.38 -6.79
N PHE A 111 -17.72 6.64 -5.67
CA PHE A 111 -18.85 5.90 -5.13
C PHE A 111 -19.89 6.82 -4.49
N TYR A 112 -19.46 7.92 -3.86
CA TYR A 112 -20.39 8.92 -3.36
C TYR A 112 -21.23 9.48 -4.52
N SER A 113 -20.58 9.99 -5.57
CA SER A 113 -21.27 10.59 -6.73
C SER A 113 -22.12 9.60 -7.54
N ALA A 114 -21.81 8.31 -7.50
CA ALA A 114 -22.60 7.30 -8.21
C ALA A 114 -23.91 6.93 -7.48
N PHE A 115 -23.95 7.06 -6.15
CA PHE A 115 -25.04 6.55 -5.32
C PHE A 115 -25.78 7.62 -4.51
N HIS A 116 -25.23 8.84 -4.38
CA HIS A 116 -25.79 9.98 -3.67
C HIS A 116 -25.69 11.26 -4.52
#